data_AF-A0A918N1F8-F1
#
_entry.id   AF-A0A918N1F8-F1
#
_cell.length_a   1.000
_cell.length_b   1.000
_cell.length_c   1.000
_cell.angle_alpha   90.00
_cell.angle_beta   90.00
_cell.angle_gamma   90.00
#
_symmetry.space_group_name_H-M   'P 1'
#
loop_
_entity.id
_entity.type
_entity.pdbx_description
1 polymer ?
#
loop_
_entity_poly.entity_id
_entity_poly.type
_entity_poly.pdbx_seq_one_letter_code
_entity_poly.pdbx_strand_id
1 'polypeptide(L)'
;MTITIDIIGLETLNGGTSYQGWLIVDGVAKPISKFTNPSGLVKLEVLVSDIEKATQFVVTIEPKGDNDNIPSDAKILVGILKVLLHSLVFRLLLQILPMFQVSFS
;
A
#
# COMPACT_ATOMS: atom_id res chain seq x y z
N MET A 1 1.35 14.63 -7.17
CA MET A 1 0.31 14.54 -6.12
C MET A 1 0.82 13.58 -5.05
N THR A 2 0.30 13.61 -3.81
CA THR A 2 0.66 12.62 -2.78
C THR A 2 -0.56 11.92 -2.20
N ILE A 3 -0.43 10.62 -1.95
CA ILE A 3 -1.32 9.87 -1.06
C ILE A 3 -0.59 9.75 0.27
N THR A 4 -1.24 10.15 1.36
CA THR A 4 -0.70 9.96 2.71
C THR A 4 -1.50 8.88 3.41
N ILE A 5 -0.83 7.82 3.83
CA ILE A 5 -1.43 6.75 4.62
C ILE A 5 -0.91 6.80 6.05
N ASP A 6 -1.80 6.63 7.02
CA ASP A 6 -1.45 6.55 8.44
C ASP A 6 -1.38 5.07 8.84
N ILE A 7 -0.17 4.53 8.86
CA ILE A 7 0.08 3.13 9.17
C ILE A 7 0.42 2.99 10.65
N ILE A 8 -0.37 2.17 11.34
CA ILE A 8 -0.09 1.71 12.69
C ILE A 8 -0.06 0.18 12.70
N GLY A 9 0.92 -0.40 13.42
CA GLY A 9 1.01 -1.84 13.64
C GLY A 9 1.60 -2.68 12.50
N LEU A 10 2.23 -2.06 11.48
CA LEU A 10 3.07 -2.80 10.54
C LEU A 10 4.53 -2.82 11.02
N GLU A 11 5.18 -3.97 10.85
CA GLU A 11 6.58 -4.15 11.20
C GLU A 11 7.52 -3.67 10.08
N THR A 12 8.78 -3.44 10.42
CA THR A 12 9.81 -3.29 9.40
C THR A 12 10.03 -4.63 8.69
N LEU A 13 9.88 -4.64 7.36
CA LEU A 13 10.20 -5.80 6.55
C LEU A 13 11.71 -5.93 6.35
N ASN A 14 12.20 -7.16 6.52
CA ASN A 14 13.59 -7.57 6.32
C ASN A 14 13.64 -8.76 5.36
N GLY A 15 14.85 -9.22 4.99
CA GLY A 15 14.99 -10.45 4.20
C GLY A 15 14.64 -10.32 2.72
N GLY A 16 14.56 -9.09 2.19
CA GLY A 16 14.29 -8.86 0.77
C GLY A 16 12.81 -8.86 0.43
N THR A 17 11.93 -8.45 1.33
CA THR A 17 10.55 -8.08 1.00
C THR A 17 10.34 -6.58 1.20
N SER A 18 9.37 -6.02 0.51
CA SER A 18 8.98 -4.62 0.63
C SER A 18 7.49 -4.45 0.51
N TYR A 19 6.93 -3.48 1.21
CA TYR A 19 5.61 -3.00 0.88
C TYR A 19 5.64 -2.25 -0.46
N GLN A 20 4.58 -2.35 -1.24
CA GLN A 20 4.42 -1.62 -2.50
C GLN A 20 3.01 -1.02 -2.55
N GLY A 21 2.93 0.28 -2.79
CA GLY A 21 1.66 0.93 -3.11
C GLY A 21 1.30 0.75 -4.60
N TRP A 22 0.01 0.65 -4.89
CA TRP A 22 -0.53 0.54 -6.24
C TRP A 22 -1.76 1.40 -6.42
N LEU A 23 -1.93 1.95 -7.62
CA LEU A 23 -3.21 2.49 -8.09
C LEU A 23 -3.84 1.53 -9.10
N ILE A 24 -5.15 1.32 -9.02
CA ILE A 24 -5.90 0.62 -10.06
C ILE A 24 -6.54 1.65 -10.98
N VAL A 25 -5.89 1.90 -12.11
CA VAL A 25 -6.23 2.93 -13.09
C VAL A 25 -6.83 2.26 -14.30
N ASP A 26 -8.09 2.58 -14.63
CA ASP A 26 -8.81 1.95 -15.75
C ASP A 26 -8.76 0.40 -15.71
N GLY A 27 -8.77 -0.18 -14.50
CA GLY A 27 -8.67 -1.62 -14.27
C GLY A 27 -7.24 -2.20 -14.28
N VAL A 28 -6.22 -1.39 -14.57
CA VAL A 28 -4.81 -1.81 -14.63
C VAL A 28 -4.04 -1.33 -13.41
N ALA A 29 -3.23 -2.21 -12.82
CA ALA A 29 -2.36 -1.84 -11.72
C ALA A 29 -1.20 -0.96 -12.20
N LYS A 30 -0.95 0.13 -11.47
CA LYS A 30 0.20 1.01 -11.64
C LYS A 30 1.03 1.00 -10.36
N PRO A 31 2.30 0.56 -10.41
CA PRO A 31 3.15 0.56 -9.23
C PRO A 31 3.46 2.01 -8.81
N ILE A 32 3.56 2.21 -7.51
CA ILE A 32 4.01 3.45 -6.89
C ILE A 32 5.41 3.19 -6.31
N SER A 33 5.74 3.71 -5.13
CA SER A 33 7.00 3.47 -4.43
C SER A 33 6.93 2.25 -3.51
N LYS A 34 8.08 1.55 -3.43
CA LYS A 34 8.34 0.51 -2.42
C LYS A 34 8.80 1.15 -1.12
N PHE A 35 8.43 0.56 0.02
CA PHE A 35 8.90 0.95 1.35
C PHE A 35 9.04 -0.28 2.26
N THR A 36 9.92 -0.24 3.25
CA THR A 36 10.18 -1.39 4.14
C THR A 36 9.94 -1.08 5.61
N ASN A 37 10.07 0.17 6.03
CA ASN A 37 9.88 0.59 7.41
C ASN A 37 8.74 1.60 7.52
N PRO A 38 7.47 1.16 7.54
CA PRO A 38 6.35 2.05 7.78
C PRO A 38 6.29 2.45 9.26
N SER A 39 6.49 3.73 9.54
CA SER A 39 6.22 4.31 10.86
C SER A 39 5.39 5.58 10.71
N GLY A 40 4.15 5.56 11.21
CA GLY A 40 3.25 6.71 11.14
C GLY A 40 2.82 7.04 9.72
N LEU A 41 3.00 8.32 9.31
CA LEU A 41 2.56 8.80 8.01
C LEU A 41 3.54 8.41 6.90
N VAL A 42 3.10 7.55 5.99
CA VAL A 42 3.84 7.24 4.75
C VAL A 42 3.26 8.09 3.61
N LYS A 43 4.13 8.82 2.93
CA LYS A 43 3.78 9.65 1.77
C LYS A 43 4.21 8.94 0.49
N LEU A 44 3.25 8.71 -0.40
CA LEU A 44 3.44 8.03 -1.67
C LEU A 44 3.18 9.02 -2.80
N GLU A 45 4.21 9.30 -3.60
CA GLU A 45 4.11 10.20 -4.74
C GLU A 45 3.42 9.51 -5.91
N VAL A 46 2.45 10.20 -6.53
CA VAL A 46 1.70 9.67 -7.67
C VAL A 46 1.54 10.71 -8.76
N LEU A 47 1.43 10.21 -10.00
CA LEU A 47 1.07 11.02 -11.15
C LEU A 47 -0.38 11.49 -11.03
N VAL A 48 -0.61 12.76 -11.36
CA VAL A 48 -1.95 13.36 -11.36
C VAL A 48 -2.87 12.62 -12.34
N SER A 49 -2.35 12.32 -13.53
CA SER A 49 -3.08 11.59 -14.58
C SER A 49 -3.57 10.20 -14.14
N ASP A 50 -2.85 9.56 -13.21
CA ASP A 50 -3.17 8.22 -12.74
C ASP A 50 -4.20 8.28 -11.62
N ILE A 51 -4.00 9.16 -10.62
CA ILE A 51 -4.91 9.26 -9.48
C ILE A 51 -6.30 9.78 -9.87
N GLU A 52 -6.41 10.64 -10.88
CA GLU A 52 -7.70 11.15 -11.39
C GLU A 52 -8.60 10.05 -11.97
N LYS A 53 -8.00 8.95 -12.42
CA LYS A 53 -8.68 7.78 -13.01
C LYS A 53 -8.63 6.55 -12.11
N ALA A 54 -7.91 6.63 -11.00
CA ALA A 54 -7.74 5.51 -10.10
C ALA A 54 -9.05 5.21 -9.36
N THR A 55 -9.44 3.95 -9.39
CA THR A 55 -10.64 3.44 -8.69
C THR A 55 -10.31 2.83 -7.35
N GLN A 56 -9.06 2.38 -7.17
CA GLN A 56 -8.59 1.74 -5.94
C GLN A 56 -7.14 2.10 -5.65
N PHE A 57 -6.80 2.05 -4.37
CA PHE A 57 -5.45 2.05 -3.85
C PHE A 57 -5.20 0.73 -3.11
N VAL A 58 -4.07 0.09 -3.39
CA VAL A 58 -3.70 -1.20 -2.80
C VAL A 58 -2.31 -1.10 -2.20
N VAL A 59 -2.08 -1.77 -1.07
CA VAL A 59 -0.74 -2.05 -0.55
C VAL A 59 -0.55 -3.55 -0.47
N THR A 60 0.55 -4.03 -1.04
CA THR A 60 0.97 -5.45 -1.00
C THR A 60 2.31 -5.61 -0.31
N ILE A 61 2.68 -6.85 -0.01
CA ILE A 61 4.05 -7.27 0.29
C ILE A 61 4.64 -7.92 -0.96
N GLU A 62 5.75 -7.36 -1.47
CA GLU A 62 6.43 -7.82 -2.69
C GLU A 62 7.81 -8.43 -2.38
N PRO A 63 8.22 -9.49 -3.08
CA PRO A 63 9.56 -10.04 -2.95
C PRO A 63 10.61 -9.21 -3.71
N LYS A 64 11.87 -9.35 -3.30
CA LYS A 64 13.02 -8.71 -3.96
C LYS A 64 13.16 -9.25 -5.38
N GLY A 65 13.35 -8.33 -6.33
CA GLY A 65 13.54 -8.67 -7.73
C GLY A 65 12.24 -8.90 -8.50
N ASP A 66 11.08 -8.71 -7.85
CA ASP A 66 9.83 -8.60 -8.55
C ASP A 66 9.77 -7.33 -9.41
N ASN A 67 9.50 -7.56 -10.69
CA ASN A 67 9.43 -6.57 -11.77
C ASN A 67 8.22 -6.82 -12.69
N ASP A 68 7.36 -7.78 -12.37
CA ASP A 68 6.08 -7.86 -13.06
C ASP A 68 5.20 -6.76 -12.45
N ASN A 69 4.56 -5.94 -13.29
CA ASN A 69 3.77 -4.81 -12.78
C ASN A 69 2.41 -5.31 -12.26
N ILE A 70 2.41 -6.37 -11.46
CA ILE A 70 1.23 -7.05 -10.93
C ILE A 70 1.35 -7.04 -9.40
N PRO A 71 0.33 -6.57 -8.67
CA PRO A 71 0.33 -6.65 -7.22
C PRO A 71 0.30 -8.11 -6.78
N SER A 72 1.18 -8.51 -5.86
CA SER A 72 1.12 -9.83 -5.26
C SER A 72 -0.22 -10.12 -4.58
N ASP A 73 -0.48 -11.41 -4.33
CA ASP A 73 -1.66 -11.84 -3.57
C ASP A 73 -1.59 -11.45 -2.08
N ALA A 74 -0.41 -11.09 -1.56
CA ALA A 74 -0.21 -10.66 -0.17
C ALA A 74 -0.64 -9.20 0.04
N LYS A 75 -1.95 -8.94 -0.06
CA LYS A 75 -2.57 -7.62 0.10
C LYS A 75 -2.81 -7.33 1.59
N ILE A 76 -2.36 -6.16 2.05
CA ILE A 76 -2.54 -5.72 3.44
C ILE A 76 -3.49 -4.52 3.58
N LEU A 77 -3.71 -3.79 2.48
CA LEU A 77 -4.69 -2.72 2.41
C LEU A 77 -5.29 -2.67 1.01
N VAL A 78 -6.62 -2.60 0.93
CA VAL A 78 -7.36 -2.32 -0.29
C VAL A 78 -8.38 -1.25 0.04
N GLY A 79 -8.36 -0.16 -0.70
CA GLY A 79 -9.27 0.96 -0.50
C GLY A 79 -9.87 1.44 -1.81
N ILE A 80 -11.19 1.66 -1.84
CA ILE A 80 -11.86 2.29 -2.97
C ILE A 80 -11.58 3.80 -2.92
N LEU A 81 -11.13 4.34 -4.05
CA LEU A 81 -10.98 5.77 -4.23
C LEU A 81 -12.30 6.33 -4.77
N LYS A 82 -13.05 7.02 -3.92
CA LYS A 82 -14.11 7.92 -4.39
C LYS A 82 -13.48 9.30 -4.52
N VAL A 83 -13.34 9.80 -5.74
CA VAL A 83 -12.73 11.11 -6.03
C VAL A 83 -13.60 12.23 -5.43
N LEU A 84 -13.43 12.49 -4.14
CA LEU A 84 -13.83 13.71 -3.44
C LEU A 84 -12.80 14.00 -2.33
N LEU A 85 -11.93 14.98 -2.62
CA LEU A 85 -10.94 15.69 -1.78
C LEU A 85 -9.66 14.97 -1.29
N HIS A 86 -8.54 15.43 -1.84
CA HIS A 86 -7.24 15.92 -1.31
C HIS A 86 -6.56 15.36 -0.03
N SER A 87 -7.16 14.47 0.76
CA SER A 87 -6.41 13.73 1.77
C SER A 87 -7.20 12.49 2.18
N LEU A 88 -6.79 11.34 1.66
CA LEU A 88 -7.40 10.08 2.03
C LEU A 88 -6.60 9.45 3.16
N VAL A 89 -7.02 9.70 4.40
CA VAL A 89 -6.40 9.08 5.57
C VAL A 89 -7.04 7.71 5.78
N PHE A 90 -6.39 6.65 5.29
CA PHE A 90 -6.69 5.30 5.77
C PHE A 90 -6.08 5.11 7.15
N ARG A 91 -6.92 4.84 8.16
CA ARG A 91 -6.47 4.39 9.48
C ARG A 91 -6.69 2.88 9.57
N LEU A 92 -5.63 2.10 9.47
CA LEU A 92 -5.69 0.67 9.77
C LEU A 92 -5.60 0.50 11.29
N LEU A 93 -6.74 0.56 12.01
CA LEU A 93 -6.75 0.15 13.42
C LEU A 93 -6.78 -1.37 13.49
N LEU A 94 -5.60 -2.00 13.62
CA LEU A 94 -5.52 -3.37 14.11
C LEU A 94 -5.81 -3.33 15.62
N GLN A 95 -7.09 -3.24 15.99
CA GLN A 95 -7.51 -3.39 17.38
C GLN A 95 -7.17 -4.81 17.82
N ILE A 96 -6.24 -4.89 18.77
CA ILE A 96 -5.85 -6.00 19.63
C ILE A 96 -6.98 -7.04 19.84
N LEU A 97 -7.12 -7.94 18.87
CA LEU A 97 -7.53 -9.32 19.08
C LEU A 97 -6.23 -10.14 19.08
N PRO A 98 -6.16 -11.28 19.79
CA PRO A 98 -4.91 -12.00 20.00
C PRO A 98 -4.20 -12.23 18.66
N MET A 99 -3.02 -11.63 18.60
CA MET A 99 -2.09 -11.53 17.49
C MET A 99 -1.92 -12.87 16.77
N PHE A 100 -2.42 -12.98 15.54
CA PHE A 100 -1.94 -14.00 14.61
C PHE A 100 -0.55 -13.54 14.13
N GLN A 101 0.49 -13.97 14.84
CA GLN A 101 1.85 -13.80 14.34
C GLN A 101 2.06 -14.86 13.25
N VAL A 102 2.11 -14.43 11.99
CA VAL A 102 2.62 -15.30 10.91
C VAL A 102 4.13 -15.10 10.87
N SER A 103 4.85 -16.01 11.52
CA SER A 103 6.31 -16.08 11.42
C SER A 103 6.67 -16.86 10.14
N PHE A 104 7.49 -16.29 9.27
CA PHE A 104 8.16 -17.04 8.22
C PHE A 104 9.47 -17.60 8.78
N SER A 105 9.64 -18.92 8.73
CA SER A 105 10.88 -19.64 9.08
C SER A 105 11.88 -19.62 7.94
#